data_AF-A0A0R3WC34-F1
#
_entry.id   AF-A0A0R3WC34-F1
#
_cell.length_a   1.000
_cell.length_b   1.000
_cell.length_c   1.000
_cell.angle_alpha   90.00
_cell.angle_beta   90.00
_cell.angle_gamma   90.00
#
_symmetry.space_group_name_H-M   'P 1'
#
loop_
_entity.id
_entity.type
_entity.pdbx_description
1 polymer ?
#
loop_
_entity_poly.entity_id
_entity_poly.type
_entity_poly.pdbx_seq_one_letter_code
_entity_poly.pdbx_strand_id
1 'polypeptide(L)'
;MCGLPNFSEMAISTLSAMAVGSSGIFPALILDTSNKLSLNGTGMSCGGFILTLEIVINRWLCFATGSLLGEVFLHLLPESVDNLSLNSSVWALAILTGILVFFATEMVAGFYENAQAVGYLNLLANSIDNFSHGLSLGASYSVSIRNILNFRLFFLFVTSQCGLIATSCLLIHEIPHEISDFVILLRSGFSRWGAIKAQVGVYSIIRS
;
A
#
# COMPACT_ATOMS: atom_id res chain seq x y z
N MET A 1 15.48 18.94 24.79
CA MET A 1 14.12 19.50 24.63
C MET A 1 13.70 19.25 23.19
N CYS A 2 12.73 18.38 22.97
CA CYS A 2 12.14 18.12 21.66
C CYS A 2 11.37 19.39 21.26
N GLY A 3 11.83 20.10 20.24
CA GLY A 3 11.10 21.27 19.72
C GLY A 3 9.78 20.80 19.11
N LEU A 4 8.67 21.42 19.49
CA LEU A 4 7.36 21.14 18.89
C LEU A 4 7.46 21.25 17.36
N PRO A 5 6.87 20.32 16.58
CA PRO A 5 6.84 20.41 15.13
C PRO A 5 6.17 21.71 14.70
N ASN A 6 6.70 22.35 13.65
CA ASN A 6 6.11 23.59 13.13
C ASN A 6 4.70 23.31 12.61
N PHE A 7 3.74 24.18 12.92
CA PHE A 7 2.34 24.03 12.48
C PHE A 7 2.21 23.84 10.95
N SER A 8 3.07 24.49 10.17
CA SER A 8 3.13 24.33 8.72
C SER A 8 3.60 22.95 8.27
N GLU A 9 4.57 22.34 8.96
CA GLU A 9 5.07 21.00 8.63
C GLU A 9 4.03 19.93 8.97
N MET A 10 3.34 20.11 10.10
CA MET A 10 2.22 19.26 10.48
C MET A 10 1.07 19.37 9.46
N ALA A 11 0.77 20.58 8.97
CA ALA A 11 -0.24 20.80 7.94
C ALA A 11 0.15 20.19 6.57
N ILE A 12 1.43 20.27 6.18
CA ILE A 12 1.91 19.66 4.92
C ILE A 12 1.91 18.14 5.03
N SER A 13 2.32 17.59 6.18
CA SER A 13 2.28 16.15 6.44
C SER A 13 0.85 15.61 6.37
N THR A 14 -0.12 16.28 6.99
CA THR A 14 -1.52 15.84 6.93
C THR A 14 -2.10 15.97 5.52
N LEU A 15 -1.79 17.06 4.80
CA LEU A 15 -2.18 17.20 3.39
C LEU A 15 -1.57 16.11 2.50
N SER A 16 -0.31 15.75 2.72
CA SER A 16 0.37 14.68 1.98
C SER A 16 -0.25 13.31 2.25
N ALA A 17 -0.57 13.01 3.51
CA ALA A 17 -1.23 11.76 3.89
C ALA A 17 -2.67 11.69 3.33
N MET A 18 -3.39 12.81 3.29
CA MET A 18 -4.70 12.88 2.64
C MET A 18 -4.61 12.70 1.13
N ALA A 19 -3.58 13.25 0.48
CA ALA A 19 -3.37 13.07 -0.96
C ALA A 19 -3.05 11.61 -1.29
N VAL A 20 -2.18 10.96 -0.52
CA VAL A 20 -1.86 9.54 -0.68
C VAL A 20 -3.08 8.68 -0.39
N GLY A 21 -3.80 8.90 0.72
CA GLY A 21 -5.04 8.17 0.99
C GLY A 21 -6.17 8.42 -0.03
N SER A 22 -6.11 9.48 -0.83
CA SER A 22 -7.11 9.72 -1.87
C SER A 22 -6.88 8.89 -3.15
N SER A 23 -5.72 8.23 -3.30
CA SER A 23 -5.44 7.42 -4.49
C SER A 23 -6.28 6.16 -4.61
N GLY A 24 -6.91 5.63 -3.56
CA GLY A 24 -7.80 4.46 -3.70
C GLY A 24 -9.16 4.74 -4.34
N ILE A 25 -9.44 6.00 -4.69
CA ILE A 25 -10.56 6.33 -5.59
C ILE A 25 -10.16 6.10 -7.06
N PHE A 26 -8.85 6.05 -7.34
CA PHE A 26 -8.30 5.92 -8.69
C PHE A 26 -8.70 4.63 -9.44
N PRO A 27 -8.77 3.45 -8.80
CA PRO A 27 -9.26 2.23 -9.45
C PRO A 27 -10.69 2.39 -9.98
N ALA A 28 -11.53 3.18 -9.29
CA ALA A 28 -12.90 3.44 -9.72
C ALA A 28 -12.96 4.25 -11.02
N LEU A 29 -11.96 5.09 -11.31
CA LEU A 29 -11.85 5.89 -12.53
C LEU A 29 -11.27 5.10 -13.70
N ILE A 30 -10.31 4.21 -13.44
CA ILE A 30 -9.68 3.39 -14.49
C ILE A 30 -10.61 2.27 -14.96
N LEU A 31 -11.29 1.59 -14.03
CA LEU A 31 -12.15 0.44 -14.34
C LEU A 31 -13.57 0.86 -14.74
N ASP A 32 -13.69 1.99 -15.43
CA ASP A 32 -14.97 2.46 -15.96
C ASP A 32 -15.42 1.65 -17.19
N THR A 33 -15.68 0.37 -16.96
CA THR A 33 -16.23 -0.53 -17.96
C THR A 33 -17.33 -1.36 -17.32
N SER A 34 -18.55 -0.80 -17.22
CA SER A 34 -19.79 -1.61 -17.18
C SER A 34 -21.12 -0.84 -17.15
N ASN A 35 -21.16 0.49 -17.34
CA ASN A 35 -22.45 1.15 -17.66
C ASN A 35 -22.85 1.04 -19.14
N LYS A 36 -22.13 0.25 -19.95
CA LYS A 36 -22.57 -0.20 -21.29
C LYS A 36 -22.84 -1.70 -21.36
N LEU A 37 -23.12 -2.38 -20.24
CA LEU A 37 -23.59 -3.77 -20.24
C LEU A 37 -25.06 -3.90 -19.80
N SER A 38 -25.83 -2.84 -20.04
CA SER A 38 -27.28 -2.91 -20.14
C SER A 38 -27.68 -2.05 -21.32
N LEU A 39 -27.56 -2.59 -22.54
CA LEU A 39 -28.42 -2.27 -23.68
C LEU A 39 -28.00 -3.07 -24.91
N ASN A 40 -28.93 -3.92 -25.32
CA ASN A 40 -29.07 -4.59 -26.60
C ASN A 40 -28.12 -5.74 -26.94
N GLY A 41 -28.74 -6.91 -27.05
CA GLY A 41 -28.11 -8.11 -27.52
C GLY A 41 -27.50 -7.96 -28.90
N THR A 42 -26.34 -8.58 -29.05
CA THR A 42 -25.94 -9.48 -30.12
C THR A 42 -24.54 -9.96 -29.74
N GLY A 43 -24.28 -11.25 -29.91
CA GLY A 43 -23.12 -11.92 -29.34
C GLY A 43 -21.77 -11.31 -29.76
N MET A 44 -21.06 -10.72 -28.79
CA MET A 44 -19.62 -10.54 -28.84
C MET A 44 -19.01 -11.13 -27.58
N SER A 45 -18.33 -12.26 -27.77
CA SER A 45 -17.32 -12.92 -26.92
C SER A 45 -17.07 -12.29 -25.53
N CYS A 46 -17.89 -12.67 -24.55
CA CYS A 46 -17.64 -12.38 -23.13
C CYS A 46 -16.28 -12.91 -22.64
N GLY A 47 -15.69 -13.88 -23.35
CA GLY A 47 -14.37 -14.43 -23.04
C GLY A 47 -13.24 -13.42 -23.19
N GLY A 48 -13.23 -12.59 -24.24
CA GLY A 48 -12.08 -11.72 -24.55
C GLY A 48 -11.87 -10.58 -23.54
N PHE A 49 -12.95 -9.96 -23.07
CA PHE A 49 -12.87 -8.85 -22.11
C PHE A 49 -12.48 -9.33 -20.71
N ILE A 50 -13.04 -10.46 -20.26
CA ILE A 50 -12.66 -11.11 -18.99
C ILE A 50 -11.18 -11.52 -19.03
N LEU A 51 -10.72 -12.11 -20.13
CA LEU A 51 -9.32 -12.53 -20.29
C LEU A 51 -8.35 -11.34 -20.32
N THR A 52 -8.75 -10.22 -20.93
CA THR A 52 -7.94 -8.98 -20.94
C THR A 52 -7.85 -8.39 -19.54
N LEU A 53 -8.94 -8.42 -18.78
CA LEU A 53 -8.98 -7.98 -17.38
C LEU A 53 -8.10 -8.88 -16.52
N GLU A 54 -8.18 -10.21 -16.65
CA GLU A 54 -7.32 -11.14 -15.92
C GLU A 54 -5.83 -11.01 -16.23
N ILE A 55 -5.45 -10.73 -17.49
CA ILE A 55 -4.05 -10.48 -17.87
C ILE A 55 -3.54 -9.18 -17.23
N VAL A 56 -4.35 -8.11 -17.26
CA VAL A 56 -3.99 -6.83 -16.63
C VAL A 56 -3.88 -7.00 -15.12
N ILE A 57 -4.82 -7.71 -14.50
CA ILE A 57 -4.81 -8.07 -13.07
C ILE A 57 -3.52 -8.79 -12.70
N ASN A 58 -3.18 -9.87 -13.41
CA ASN A 58 -1.98 -10.65 -13.09
C ASN A 58 -0.70 -9.80 -13.23
N ARG A 59 -0.66 -8.85 -14.17
CA ARG A 59 0.48 -7.93 -14.29
C ARG A 59 0.61 -6.97 -13.10
N TRP A 60 -0.49 -6.37 -12.66
CA TRP A 60 -0.48 -5.47 -11.49
C TRP A 60 -0.20 -6.24 -10.19
N LEU A 61 -0.75 -7.45 -10.06
CA LEU A 61 -0.53 -8.30 -8.89
C LEU A 61 0.94 -8.77 -8.82
N CYS A 62 1.54 -9.21 -9.93
CA CYS A 62 2.97 -9.51 -9.97
C CYS A 62 3.86 -8.29 -9.68
N PHE A 63 3.43 -7.09 -10.09
CA PHE A 63 4.15 -5.85 -9.77
C PHE A 63 4.10 -5.54 -8.27
N ALA A 64 2.92 -5.63 -7.65
CA ALA A 64 2.75 -5.43 -6.21
C ALA A 64 3.55 -6.46 -5.39
N THR A 65 3.43 -7.76 -5.73
CA THR A 65 4.23 -8.82 -5.08
C THR A 65 5.73 -8.61 -5.28
N GLY A 66 6.16 -8.18 -6.48
CA GLY A 66 7.56 -7.86 -6.77
C GLY A 66 8.08 -6.66 -5.98
N SER A 67 7.25 -5.61 -5.80
CA SER A 67 7.58 -4.42 -5.01
C SER A 67 7.78 -4.77 -3.53
N LEU A 68 6.85 -5.54 -2.94
CA LEU A 68 6.96 -6.00 -1.55
C LEU A 68 8.19 -6.89 -1.33
N LEU A 69 8.44 -7.82 -2.25
CA LEU A 69 9.61 -8.69 -2.18
C LEU A 69 10.91 -7.87 -2.29
N GLY A 70 10.94 -6.88 -3.18
CA GLY A 70 12.06 -5.96 -3.34
C GLY A 70 12.33 -5.13 -2.08
N GLU A 71 11.30 -4.60 -1.44
CA GLU A 71 11.41 -3.83 -0.19
C GLU A 71 12.00 -4.68 0.94
N VAL A 72 11.52 -5.93 1.10
CA VAL A 72 12.02 -6.84 2.13
C VAL A 72 13.50 -7.16 1.91
N PHE A 73 13.91 -7.53 0.70
CA PHE A 73 15.29 -7.97 0.44
C PHE A 73 16.30 -6.84 0.30
N LEU A 74 15.92 -5.71 -0.28
CA LEU A 74 16.86 -4.62 -0.58
C LEU A 74 16.91 -3.57 0.52
N HIS A 75 15.87 -3.46 1.34
CA HIS A 75 15.77 -2.42 2.35
C HIS A 75 15.68 -3.00 3.77
N LEU A 76 14.66 -3.83 4.05
CA LEU A 76 14.43 -4.33 5.41
C LEU A 76 15.50 -5.30 5.90
N LEU A 77 15.95 -6.23 5.04
CA LEU A 77 16.96 -7.22 5.42
C LEU A 77 18.31 -6.59 5.76
N PRO A 78 18.92 -5.75 4.89
CA PRO A 78 20.19 -5.09 5.19
C PRO A 78 20.10 -4.20 6.43
N GLU A 79 19.04 -3.39 6.53
CA GLU A 79 18.83 -2.48 7.66
C GLU A 79 18.69 -3.25 8.98
N SER A 80 18.01 -4.40 8.97
CA SER A 80 17.85 -5.21 10.18
C SER A 80 19.17 -5.86 10.61
N VAL A 81 20.00 -6.31 9.66
CA VAL A 81 21.33 -6.86 9.93
C VAL A 81 22.28 -5.81 10.51
N ASP A 82 22.20 -4.58 10.02
CA ASP A 82 23.05 -3.48 10.49
C ASP A 82 22.62 -2.98 11.89
N ASN A 83 21.33 -2.98 12.19
CA ASN A 83 20.80 -2.52 13.49
C ASN A 83 20.83 -3.59 14.60
N LEU A 84 20.74 -4.87 14.25
CA LEU A 84 20.78 -5.98 15.18
C LEU A 84 22.08 -6.76 15.01
N SER A 85 23.02 -6.57 15.93
CA SER A 85 24.31 -7.27 16.00
C SER A 85 24.19 -8.74 16.44
N LEU A 86 23.35 -9.51 15.75
CA LEU A 86 23.14 -10.93 15.99
C LEU A 86 24.18 -11.79 15.24
N ASN A 87 24.44 -12.98 15.77
CA ASN A 87 25.32 -13.96 15.13
C ASN A 87 24.74 -14.42 13.77
N SER A 88 25.60 -14.72 12.80
CA SER A 88 25.20 -15.17 11.46
C SER A 88 24.30 -16.41 11.48
N SER A 89 24.46 -17.29 12.48
CA SER A 89 23.61 -18.48 12.67
C SER A 89 22.18 -18.14 13.07
N VAL A 90 21.98 -17.09 13.88
CA VAL A 90 20.66 -16.65 14.33
C VAL A 90 19.90 -16.00 13.17
N TRP A 91 20.58 -15.21 12.33
CA TRP A 91 20.01 -14.66 11.10
C TRP A 91 19.53 -15.76 10.15
N ALA A 92 20.36 -16.78 9.90
CA ALA A 92 19.98 -17.91 9.07
C ALA A 92 18.74 -18.64 9.61
N LEU A 93 18.68 -18.83 10.94
CA LEU A 93 17.53 -19.48 11.58
C LEU A 93 16.26 -18.61 11.51
N ALA A 94 16.40 -17.30 11.68
CA ALA A 94 15.27 -16.36 11.61
C ALA A 94 14.66 -16.31 10.21
N ILE A 95 15.50 -16.21 9.16
CA ILE A 95 15.05 -16.24 7.76
C ILE A 95 14.38 -17.58 7.45
N LEU A 96 15.00 -18.70 7.84
CA LEU A 96 14.42 -20.03 7.63
C LEU A 96 13.07 -20.17 8.33
N THR A 97 12.95 -19.69 9.57
CA THR A 97 11.71 -19.71 10.34
C THR A 97 10.64 -18.87 9.65
N GLY A 98 10.98 -17.67 9.16
CA GLY A 98 10.06 -16.81 8.41
C GLY A 98 9.51 -17.50 7.15
N ILE A 99 10.38 -18.14 6.36
CA ILE A 99 9.98 -18.89 5.16
C ILE A 99 9.07 -20.08 5.51
N LEU A 100 9.41 -20.84 6.55
CA LEU A 100 8.59 -21.97 6.99
C LEU A 100 7.21 -21.53 7.51
N VAL A 101 7.14 -20.42 8.24
CA VAL A 101 5.87 -19.83 8.68
C VAL A 101 5.06 -19.38 7.47
N PHE A 102 5.66 -18.69 6.50
CA PHE A 102 4.98 -18.27 5.27
C PHE A 102 4.39 -19.47 4.51
N PHE A 103 5.18 -20.53 4.33
CA PHE A 103 4.72 -21.77 3.70
C PHE A 103 3.58 -22.45 4.48
N ALA A 104 3.68 -22.47 5.81
CA ALA A 104 2.61 -23.00 6.66
C ALA A 104 1.33 -22.17 6.54
N THR A 105 1.43 -20.84 6.50
CA THR A 105 0.28 -19.96 6.29
C THR A 105 -0.35 -20.14 4.91
N GLU A 106 0.46 -20.31 3.86
CA GLU A 106 -0.03 -20.59 2.51
C GLU A 106 -0.78 -21.93 2.46
N MET A 107 -0.22 -22.96 3.08
CA MET A 107 -0.88 -24.27 3.21
C MET A 107 -2.21 -24.17 3.93
N VAL A 108 -2.28 -23.46 5.06
CA VAL A 108 -3.53 -23.26 5.81
C VAL A 108 -4.54 -22.44 5.01
N ALA A 109 -4.10 -21.36 4.34
CA ALA A 109 -4.96 -20.53 3.51
C ALA A 109 -5.54 -21.31 2.32
N GLY A 110 -4.77 -22.22 1.74
CA GLY A 110 -5.24 -23.13 0.68
C GLY A 110 -6.38 -24.05 1.10
N PHE A 111 -6.58 -24.31 2.40
CA PHE A 111 -7.72 -25.08 2.89
C PHE A 111 -9.01 -24.26 3.04
N TYR A 112 -8.91 -22.93 3.09
CA TYR A 112 -10.05 -22.03 3.26
C TYR A 112 -10.35 -21.29 1.95
N GLU A 113 -11.02 -21.95 1.00
CA GLU A 113 -11.58 -21.30 -0.20
C GLU A 113 -12.84 -20.48 0.15
N ASN A 114 -12.72 -19.51 1.05
CA ASN A 114 -13.79 -18.54 1.26
C ASN A 114 -13.38 -17.22 0.63
N ALA A 115 -13.82 -17.03 -0.62
CA ALA A 115 -13.54 -15.81 -1.39
C ALA A 115 -13.93 -14.54 -0.62
N GLN A 116 -14.98 -14.58 0.22
CA GLN A 116 -15.37 -13.44 1.06
C GLN A 116 -14.35 -13.14 2.17
N ALA A 117 -13.77 -14.18 2.80
CA ALA A 117 -12.74 -13.99 3.81
C ALA A 117 -11.50 -13.33 3.23
N VAL A 118 -11.11 -13.69 2.00
CA VAL A 118 -10.02 -13.05 1.27
C VAL A 118 -10.32 -11.56 1.04
N GLY A 119 -11.55 -11.20 0.67
CA GLY A 119 -11.97 -9.81 0.52
C GLY A 119 -11.86 -8.98 1.82
N TYR A 120 -12.28 -9.54 2.95
CA TYR A 120 -12.15 -8.85 4.26
C TYR A 120 -10.70 -8.75 4.74
N LEU A 121 -9.91 -9.80 4.56
CA LEU A 121 -8.48 -9.78 4.87
C LEU A 121 -7.74 -8.72 4.04
N ASN A 122 -8.13 -8.57 2.78
CA ASN A 122 -7.58 -7.54 1.90
C ASN A 122 -7.88 -6.13 2.40
N LEU A 123 -9.12 -5.86 2.86
CA LEU A 123 -9.47 -4.57 3.47
C LEU A 123 -8.67 -4.30 4.76
N LEU A 124 -8.42 -5.34 5.55
CA LEU A 124 -7.63 -5.22 6.76
C LEU A 124 -6.16 -4.90 6.44
N ALA A 125 -5.57 -5.60 5.47
CA ALA A 125 -4.22 -5.33 4.99
C ALA A 125 -4.09 -3.89 4.47
N ASN A 126 -5.01 -3.47 3.60
CA ASN A 126 -5.09 -2.11 3.09
C ASN A 126 -5.21 -1.06 4.23
N SER A 127 -5.96 -1.36 5.29
CA SER A 127 -6.06 -0.47 6.47
C SER A 127 -4.72 -0.30 7.19
N ILE A 128 -3.94 -1.38 7.31
CA ILE A 128 -2.62 -1.36 7.97
C ILE A 128 -1.60 -0.61 7.11
N ASP A 129 -1.61 -0.83 5.80
CA ASP A 129 -0.71 -0.14 4.87
C ASP A 129 -0.97 1.37 4.89
N ASN A 130 -2.24 1.76 4.76
CA ASN A 130 -2.67 3.15 4.87
C ASN A 130 -2.26 3.84 6.17
N PHE A 131 -2.39 3.13 7.29
CA PHE A 131 -1.92 3.62 8.58
C PHE A 131 -0.40 3.80 8.61
N SER A 132 0.33 2.82 8.06
CA SER A 132 1.81 2.84 7.99
C SER A 132 2.32 3.97 7.09
N HIS A 133 1.63 4.27 5.98
CA HIS A 133 1.92 5.42 5.13
C HIS A 133 1.71 6.75 5.85
N GLY A 134 0.60 6.89 6.60
CA GLY A 134 0.37 8.07 7.44
C GLY A 134 1.46 8.28 8.49
N LEU A 135 1.92 7.19 9.13
CA LEU A 135 3.01 7.21 10.10
C LEU A 135 4.36 7.56 9.45
N SER A 136 4.65 6.99 8.28
CA SER A 136 5.88 7.22 7.51
C SER A 136 5.97 8.67 7.03
N LEU A 137 4.87 9.22 6.51
CA LEU A 137 4.79 10.64 6.14
C LEU A 137 4.97 11.53 7.38
N GLY A 138 4.23 11.24 8.45
CA GLY A 138 4.38 11.92 9.74
C GLY A 138 5.83 11.95 10.22
N ALA A 139 6.54 10.82 10.14
CA ALA A 139 7.96 10.73 10.47
C ALA A 139 8.84 11.53 9.51
N SER A 140 8.64 11.42 8.19
CA SER A 140 9.44 12.09 7.17
C SER A 140 9.42 13.63 7.31
N TYR A 141 8.27 14.21 7.66
CA TYR A 141 8.13 15.64 7.93
C TYR A 141 8.55 16.02 9.36
N SER A 142 8.45 15.10 10.33
CA SER A 142 8.89 15.33 11.73
C SER A 142 10.40 15.21 11.94
N VAL A 143 11.15 14.61 11.01
CA VAL A 143 12.62 14.56 11.04
C VAL A 143 13.28 15.97 10.97
N SER A 144 12.49 17.02 10.73
CA SER A 144 12.86 18.44 10.91
C SER A 144 13.44 18.77 12.30
N ILE A 145 13.24 17.92 13.31
CA ILE A 145 13.53 18.21 14.73
C ILE A 145 15.02 18.07 15.14
N ARG A 146 15.96 17.69 14.27
CA ARG A 146 17.39 17.64 14.66
C ARG A 146 18.13 18.98 14.45
N ASN A 147 17.79 19.97 15.29
CA ASN A 147 18.54 21.23 15.44
C ASN A 147 19.88 21.01 16.19
N ILE A 148 20.88 20.47 15.51
CA ILE A 148 22.29 20.61 15.90
C ILE A 148 23.03 21.07 14.64
N LEU A 149 23.58 22.29 14.70
CA LEU A 149 24.42 23.01 13.70
C LEU A 149 23.73 24.16 12.97
N ASN A 150 24.47 25.26 12.89
CA ASN A 150 24.10 26.62 12.45
C ASN A 150 23.76 26.73 10.94
N PHE A 151 22.95 25.83 10.38
CA PHE A 151 22.57 25.83 8.96
C PHE A 151 21.07 25.57 8.76
N ARG A 152 20.24 26.30 9.52
CA ARG A 152 18.78 26.12 9.59
C ARG A 152 18.06 26.24 8.24
N LEU A 153 18.54 27.07 7.31
CA LEU A 153 17.93 27.25 5.99
C LEU A 153 18.16 26.06 5.05
N PHE A 154 19.36 25.47 5.08
CA PHE A 154 19.68 24.30 4.25
C PHE A 154 18.97 23.05 4.76
N PHE A 155 18.94 22.84 6.08
CA PHE A 155 18.27 21.68 6.68
C PHE A 155 16.75 21.71 6.46
N LEU A 156 16.12 22.90 6.52
CA LEU A 156 14.68 23.05 6.24
C LEU A 156 14.35 22.78 4.76
N PHE A 157 15.24 23.15 3.84
CA PHE A 157 15.08 22.86 2.41
C PHE A 157 15.22 21.35 2.12
N VAL A 158 16.17 20.67 2.76
CA VAL A 158 16.39 19.22 2.61
C VAL A 158 15.22 18.42 3.21
N THR A 159 14.74 18.76 4.41
CA THR A 159 13.60 18.05 5.04
C THR A 159 12.32 18.18 4.21
N SER A 160 12.02 19.37 3.67
CA SER A 160 10.85 19.55 2.80
C SER A 160 10.96 18.73 1.50
N GLN A 161 12.17 18.52 0.97
CA GLN A 161 12.38 17.67 -0.20
C GLN A 161 12.22 16.19 0.15
N CYS A 162 12.76 15.74 1.28
CA CYS A 162 12.60 14.36 1.73
C CYS A 162 11.12 13.99 1.92
N GLY A 163 10.33 14.87 2.54
CA GLY A 163 8.89 14.65 2.70
C GLY A 163 8.14 14.60 1.37
N LEU A 164 8.45 15.50 0.42
CA LEU A 164 7.82 15.52 -0.90
C LEU A 164 8.21 14.30 -1.76
N ILE A 165 9.47 13.88 -1.69
CA ILE A 165 9.97 12.67 -2.36
C ILE A 165 9.30 11.43 -1.77
N ALA A 166 9.21 11.34 -0.44
CA ALA A 166 8.49 10.26 0.25
C ALA A 166 7.02 10.23 -0.20
N THR A 167 6.33 11.38 -0.17
CA THR A 167 4.94 11.50 -0.65
C THR A 167 4.79 11.02 -2.10
N SER A 168 5.70 11.42 -2.98
CA SER A 168 5.65 11.03 -4.40
C SER A 168 5.93 9.54 -4.59
N CYS A 169 6.89 8.98 -3.85
CA CYS A 169 7.21 7.56 -3.86
C CYS A 169 6.02 6.72 -3.38
N LEU A 170 5.40 7.12 -2.27
CA LEU A 170 4.22 6.46 -1.72
C LEU A 170 3.05 6.50 -2.72
N LEU A 171 2.77 7.68 -3.31
CA LEU A 171 1.71 7.81 -4.32
C LEU A 171 1.92 6.88 -5.52
N ILE A 172 3.16 6.72 -5.98
CA ILE A 172 3.45 5.89 -7.15
C ILE A 172 3.22 4.40 -6.86
N HIS A 173 3.50 3.94 -5.63
CA HIS A 173 3.28 2.53 -5.28
C HIS A 173 1.84 2.24 -4.82
N GLU A 174 1.13 3.22 -4.26
CA GLU A 174 -0.26 3.05 -3.80
C GLU A 174 -1.22 2.82 -4.97
N ILE A 175 -1.00 3.48 -6.11
CA ILE A 175 -1.84 3.31 -7.31
C ILE A 175 -1.91 1.82 -7.75
N PRO A 176 -0.80 1.10 -7.95
CA PRO A 176 -0.79 -0.34 -8.21
C PRO A 176 -1.51 -1.17 -7.15
N HIS A 177 -1.25 -0.89 -5.86
CA HIS A 177 -1.82 -1.64 -4.74
C HIS A 177 -3.34 -1.50 -4.69
N GLU A 178 -3.86 -0.29 -4.84
CA GLU A 178 -5.30 -0.02 -4.84
C GLU A 178 -6.05 -0.64 -6.02
N ILE A 179 -5.40 -0.74 -7.18
CA ILE A 179 -5.96 -1.44 -8.34
C ILE A 179 -6.04 -2.95 -8.07
N SER A 180 -5.01 -3.52 -7.44
CA SER A 180 -4.99 -4.94 -7.04
C SER A 180 -6.07 -5.24 -6.00
N ASP A 181 -6.19 -4.39 -4.98
CA ASP A 181 -7.17 -4.54 -3.91
C ASP A 181 -8.60 -4.49 -4.41
N PHE A 182 -8.88 -3.54 -5.30
CA PHE A 182 -10.19 -3.42 -5.91
C PHE A 182 -10.59 -4.68 -6.70
N VAL A 183 -9.63 -5.30 -7.37
CA VAL A 183 -9.86 -6.55 -8.11
C VAL A 183 -10.14 -7.72 -7.17
N ILE A 184 -9.40 -7.82 -6.05
CA ILE A 184 -9.63 -8.85 -5.04
C ILE A 184 -11.03 -8.69 -4.43
N LEU A 185 -11.49 -7.45 -4.21
CA LEU A 185 -12.86 -7.16 -3.77
C LEU A 185 -13.91 -7.60 -4.80
N LEU A 186 -13.71 -7.32 -6.09
CA LEU A 186 -14.62 -7.81 -7.12
C LEU A 186 -14.65 -9.34 -7.21
N ARG A 187 -13.49 -10.01 -7.09
CA ARG A 187 -13.39 -11.48 -7.08
C ARG A 187 -14.01 -12.14 -5.84
N SER A 188 -14.01 -11.44 -4.70
CA SER A 188 -14.67 -11.89 -3.46
C SER A 188 -16.19 -11.70 -3.45
N GLY A 189 -16.76 -11.11 -4.51
CA GLY A 189 -18.20 -10.98 -4.71
C GLY A 189 -18.77 -9.59 -4.36
N PHE A 190 -17.93 -8.58 -4.10
CA PHE A 190 -18.41 -7.22 -3.89
C PHE A 190 -18.89 -6.60 -5.22
N SER A 191 -20.00 -5.87 -5.17
CA SER A 191 -20.40 -5.01 -6.29
C SER A 191 -19.41 -3.86 -6.45
N ARG A 192 -19.28 -3.29 -7.66
CA ARG A 192 -18.38 -2.14 -7.92
C ARG A 192 -18.55 -1.01 -6.88
N TRP A 193 -19.79 -0.63 -6.61
CA TRP A 193 -20.12 0.39 -5.63
C TRP A 193 -19.89 -0.06 -4.19
N GLY A 194 -20.04 -1.35 -3.90
CA GLY A 194 -19.69 -1.94 -2.61
C GLY A 194 -18.19 -1.90 -2.34
N ALA A 195 -17.38 -2.26 -3.34
CA ALA A 195 -15.92 -2.24 -3.26
C ALA A 195 -15.38 -0.81 -3.10
N ILE A 196 -15.90 0.15 -3.87
CA ILE A 196 -15.55 1.58 -3.73
C ILE A 196 -15.89 2.08 -2.32
N LYS A 197 -17.09 1.79 -1.82
CA LYS A 197 -17.50 2.20 -0.47
C LYS A 197 -16.62 1.57 0.60
N ALA A 198 -16.21 0.32 0.42
CA ALA A 198 -15.33 -0.38 1.35
C ALA A 198 -13.93 0.27 1.38
N GLN A 199 -13.33 0.53 0.22
CA GLN A 199 -12.03 1.23 0.12
C GLN A 199 -12.11 2.64 0.71
N VAL A 200 -13.09 3.46 0.31
CA VAL A 200 -13.32 4.80 0.90
C VAL A 200 -13.55 4.74 2.42
N GLY A 201 -14.19 3.67 2.90
CA GLY A 201 -14.37 3.40 4.33
C GLY A 201 -13.05 3.17 5.06
N VAL A 202 -12.13 2.40 4.48
CA VAL A 202 -10.78 2.17 5.02
C VAL A 202 -10.02 3.49 5.18
N TYR A 203 -10.07 4.38 4.19
CA TYR A 203 -9.42 5.69 4.26
C TYR A 203 -10.01 6.64 5.32
N SER A 204 -11.27 6.44 5.68
CA SER A 204 -11.91 7.25 6.72
C SER A 204 -11.30 7.00 8.11
N ILE A 205 -10.60 5.88 8.31
CA ILE A 205 -9.90 5.53 9.56
C ILE A 205 -8.64 6.42 9.75
N ILE A 206 -8.04 6.92 8.68
CA ILE A 206 -6.90 7.86 8.76
C ILE A 206 -7.33 9.25 9.28
N ARG A 207 -8.65 9.51 9.39
CA ARG A 207 -9.22 10.81 9.75
C ARG A 207 -9.46 11.01 11.27
N SER A 208 -9.34 9.97 12.10
CA SER A 208 -9.57 10.06 13.56
C SER A 208 -8.29 10.10 14.36
#